data_AF-A0A2I0FEP3-F1
#
_entry.id   AF-A0A2I0FEP3-F1
#
_cell.length_a   1.000
_cell.length_b   1.000
_cell.length_c   1.000
_cell.angle_alpha   90.00
_cell.angle_beta   90.00
_cell.angle_gamma   90.00
#
_symmetry.space_group_name_H-M   'P 1'
#
loop_
_entity.id
_entity.type
_entity.pdbx_description
1 polymer ?
#
loop_
_entity_poly.entity_id
_entity_poly.type
_entity_poly.pdbx_seq_one_letter_code
_entity_poly.pdbx_strand_id
1 'polypeptide(L)'
;MHFKIFLVIFWAAGILVVMTTSNAEAFLYNQILHYELDLSPNFIDLFRLNDVALTDNFYLIQKLGHLLSFGILYMLLYNWLHTHSKALWYCIAFAISSEIIQLFFERNGRIFDMGVDFIGILLAYIITVIVTARKTKVQ
;
A
#
# COMPACT_ATOMS: atom_id res chain seq x y z
N MET A 1 -10.18 -6.81 -20.98
CA MET A 1 -8.83 -6.30 -20.68
C MET A 1 -8.87 -4.90 -20.08
N HIS A 2 -9.50 -3.92 -20.73
CA HIS A 2 -9.60 -2.51 -20.29
C HIS A 2 -10.19 -2.29 -18.89
N PHE A 3 -11.24 -3.03 -18.52
CA PHE A 3 -11.86 -2.87 -17.19
C PHE A 3 -10.92 -3.29 -16.04
N LYS A 4 -10.09 -4.34 -16.23
CA LYS A 4 -9.19 -4.83 -15.19
C LYS A 4 -8.06 -3.85 -14.89
N ILE A 5 -7.45 -3.29 -15.94
CA ILE A 5 -6.42 -2.26 -15.79
C ILE A 5 -6.99 -0.97 -15.20
N PHE A 6 -8.22 -0.61 -15.57
CA PHE A 6 -8.92 0.53 -14.94
C PHE A 6 -9.04 0.35 -13.43
N LEU A 7 -9.44 -0.83 -12.94
CA LEU A 7 -9.52 -1.11 -11.50
C LEU A 7 -8.15 -0.99 -10.82
N VAL A 8 -7.07 -1.46 -11.45
CA VAL A 8 -5.70 -1.33 -10.93
C VAL A 8 -5.33 0.15 -10.79
N ILE A 9 -5.53 0.95 -11.85
CA ILE A 9 -5.19 2.37 -11.87
C ILE A 9 -6.03 3.13 -10.84
N PHE A 10 -7.34 2.86 -10.80
CA PHE A 10 -8.26 3.50 -9.86
C PHE A 10 -7.86 3.21 -8.41
N TRP A 11 -7.55 1.96 -8.09
CA TRP A 11 -7.13 1.57 -6.74
C TRP A 11 -5.76 2.17 -6.37
N ALA A 12 -4.79 2.12 -7.28
CA ALA A 12 -3.47 2.73 -7.06
C ALA A 12 -3.56 4.25 -6.87
N ALA A 13 -4.41 4.93 -7.63
CA ALA A 13 -4.67 6.35 -7.44
C ALA A 13 -5.30 6.64 -6.08
N GLY A 14 -6.28 5.83 -5.65
CA GLY A 14 -6.89 5.93 -4.32
C GLY A 14 -5.87 5.75 -3.19
N ILE A 15 -4.96 4.78 -3.34
CA ILE A 15 -3.85 4.57 -2.40
C ILE A 15 -2.99 5.84 -2.32
N LEU A 16 -2.57 6.41 -3.45
CA LEU A 16 -1.74 7.62 -3.44
C LEU A 16 -2.46 8.80 -2.78
N VAL A 17 -3.72 9.06 -3.14
CA VAL A 17 -4.53 10.15 -2.56
C VAL A 17 -4.60 10.02 -1.04
N VAL A 18 -4.87 8.83 -0.52
CA VAL A 18 -5.03 8.61 0.92
C VAL A 18 -3.68 8.60 1.65
N MET A 19 -2.67 7.93 1.12
CA MET A 19 -1.37 7.81 1.79
C MET A 19 -0.59 9.14 1.81
N THR A 20 -0.77 9.98 0.79
CA THR A 20 -0.08 11.28 0.70
C THR A 20 -0.76 12.40 1.48
N THR A 21 -1.86 12.13 2.19
CA THR A 21 -2.42 13.17 3.06
C THR A 21 -1.49 13.40 4.26
N SER A 22 -1.11 14.65 4.51
CA SER A 22 -0.19 14.98 5.62
C SER A 22 -0.80 14.66 6.98
N ASN A 23 -2.14 14.68 7.08
CA ASN A 23 -2.88 14.35 8.29
C ASN A 23 -3.85 13.17 8.09
N ALA A 24 -3.33 11.95 8.26
CA ALA A 24 -4.12 10.72 8.14
C ALA A 24 -5.23 10.58 9.22
N GLU A 25 -5.08 11.23 10.37
CA GLU A 25 -6.08 11.21 11.45
C GLU A 25 -7.31 12.04 11.07
N ALA A 26 -7.08 13.26 10.55
CA ALA A 26 -8.14 14.12 10.03
C ALA A 26 -8.86 13.47 8.83
N PHE A 27 -8.14 12.74 7.98
CA PHE A 27 -8.76 11.96 6.93
C PHE A 27 -9.66 10.86 7.50
N LEU A 28 -9.17 10.05 8.45
CA LEU A 28 -9.92 8.92 8.97
C LEU A 28 -11.18 9.34 9.73
N TYR A 29 -11.07 10.33 10.62
CA TYR A 29 -12.16 10.71 11.50
C TYR A 29 -13.05 11.83 10.94
N ASN A 30 -12.46 12.77 10.20
CA ASN A 30 -13.18 13.96 9.70
C ASN A 30 -13.35 13.97 8.17
N GLN A 31 -12.82 12.97 7.46
CA GLN A 31 -12.85 12.88 5.99
C GLN A 31 -12.21 14.10 5.31
N ILE A 32 -11.25 14.75 5.99
CA ILE A 32 -10.52 15.91 5.47
C ILE A 32 -9.19 15.44 4.91
N LEU A 33 -8.99 15.67 3.62
CA LEU A 33 -7.70 15.49 2.97
C LEU A 33 -6.91 16.80 3.06
N HIS A 34 -5.73 16.71 3.64
CA HIS A 34 -4.77 17.82 3.73
C HIS A 34 -3.47 17.43 3.04
N TYR A 35 -2.87 18.36 2.29
CA TYR A 35 -1.64 18.13 1.55
C TYR A 35 -0.72 19.32 1.73
N GLU A 36 0.51 19.07 2.16
CA GLU A 36 1.57 20.08 2.26
C GLU A 36 2.77 19.53 1.50
N LEU A 37 3.22 20.24 0.46
CA LEU A 37 4.31 19.78 -0.37
C LEU A 37 5.63 20.40 0.13
N ASP A 38 6.54 19.54 0.57
CA ASP A 38 7.94 19.87 0.83
C ASP A 38 8.83 19.29 -0.29
N LEU A 39 9.55 20.17 -0.99
CA LEU A 39 10.49 19.78 -2.05
C LEU A 39 11.88 19.44 -1.50
N SER A 40 12.10 19.60 -0.20
CA SER A 40 13.33 19.31 0.52
C SER A 40 13.15 18.28 1.65
N PRO A 41 12.51 17.11 1.39
CA PRO A 41 12.15 16.17 2.43
C PRO A 41 13.36 15.60 3.15
N ASN A 42 13.21 15.36 4.45
CA ASN A 42 14.24 14.70 5.25
C ASN A 42 14.19 13.17 5.06
N PHE A 43 15.06 12.63 4.20
CA PHE A 43 15.14 11.18 3.96
C PHE A 43 15.58 10.34 5.17
N ILE A 44 16.15 10.95 6.22
CA ILE A 44 16.46 10.23 7.48
C ILE A 44 15.18 9.68 8.10
N ASP A 45 14.05 10.33 7.84
CA ASP A 45 12.75 9.94 8.35
C ASP A 45 12.34 8.54 7.87
N LEU A 46 12.80 8.07 6.70
CA LEU A 46 12.55 6.68 6.26
C LEU A 46 13.07 5.64 7.26
N PHE A 47 14.14 5.94 7.99
CA PHE A 47 14.80 5.00 8.88
C PHE A 47 14.45 5.18 10.36
N ARG A 48 13.55 6.13 10.68
CA ARG A 48 13.07 6.29 12.05
C ARG A 48 12.18 5.09 12.42
N LEU A 49 12.47 4.48 13.57
CA LEU A 49 11.70 3.35 14.12
C LEU A 49 11.19 3.64 15.55
N ASN A 50 11.54 4.80 16.10
CA ASN A 50 11.28 5.15 17.49
C ASN A 50 9.83 5.63 17.72
N ASP A 51 9.07 5.83 16.66
CA ASP A 51 7.67 6.28 16.64
C ASP A 51 6.66 5.14 16.42
N VAL A 52 7.13 3.89 16.47
CA VAL A 52 6.27 2.71 16.36
C VAL A 52 5.40 2.59 17.62
N ALA A 53 4.14 3.03 17.52
CA ALA A 53 3.18 3.05 18.61
C ALA A 53 2.14 1.92 18.46
N LEU A 54 2.53 0.67 18.70
CA LEU A 54 1.62 -0.49 18.56
C LEU A 54 0.48 -0.52 19.59
N THR A 55 0.53 0.31 20.63
CA THR A 55 -0.55 0.46 21.61
C THR A 55 -1.58 1.52 21.19
N ASP A 56 -1.28 2.30 20.14
CA ASP A 56 -2.18 3.33 19.64
C ASP A 56 -3.17 2.75 18.62
N ASN A 57 -4.46 2.91 18.88
CA ASN A 57 -5.51 2.34 18.03
C ASN A 57 -5.51 2.95 16.63
N PHE A 58 -5.23 4.25 16.53
CA PHE A 58 -5.18 4.93 15.24
C PHE A 58 -4.01 4.40 14.40
N TYR A 59 -2.82 4.28 14.98
CA TYR A 59 -1.64 3.68 14.35
C TYR A 59 -1.93 2.26 13.84
N LEU A 60 -2.57 1.42 14.65
CA LEU A 60 -2.94 0.06 14.24
C LEU A 60 -3.92 0.05 13.06
N ILE A 61 -4.96 0.90 13.08
CA ILE A 61 -5.90 1.03 11.96
C ILE A 61 -5.17 1.49 10.70
N GLN A 62 -4.24 2.44 10.82
CA GLN A 62 -3.44 2.89 9.69
C GLN A 62 -2.62 1.72 9.10
N LYS A 63 -1.91 0.93 9.91
CA LYS A 63 -1.11 -0.21 9.42
C LYS A 63 -1.98 -1.31 8.81
N LEU A 64 -3.17 -1.54 9.36
CA LEU A 64 -4.14 -2.46 8.74
C LEU A 64 -4.60 -1.92 7.38
N GLY A 65 -4.82 -0.61 7.25
CA GLY A 65 -5.14 0.04 5.99
C GLY A 65 -4.06 -0.17 4.94
N HIS A 66 -2.79 0.03 5.29
CA HIS A 66 -1.63 -0.28 4.44
C HIS A 66 -1.63 -1.75 3.98
N LEU A 67 -1.65 -2.68 4.94
CA LEU A 67 -1.63 -4.12 4.68
C LEU A 67 -2.74 -4.55 3.72
N LEU A 68 -3.98 -4.10 3.97
CA LEU A 68 -5.12 -4.45 3.13
C LEU A 68 -5.05 -3.79 1.75
N SER A 69 -4.65 -2.52 1.68
CA SER A 69 -4.61 -1.76 0.42
C SER A 69 -3.62 -2.37 -0.57
N PHE A 70 -2.43 -2.73 -0.11
CA PHE A 70 -1.42 -3.38 -0.96
C PHE A 70 -1.75 -4.85 -1.25
N GLY A 71 -2.39 -5.56 -0.32
CA GLY A 71 -2.93 -6.89 -0.60
C GLY A 71 -3.98 -6.88 -1.71
N ILE A 72 -4.91 -5.90 -1.68
CA ILE A 72 -5.92 -5.72 -2.73
C ILE A 72 -5.25 -5.33 -4.06
N LEU A 73 -4.30 -4.39 -4.03
CA LEU A 73 -3.56 -3.99 -5.23
C LEU A 73 -2.87 -5.19 -5.89
N TYR A 74 -2.24 -6.05 -5.10
CA TYR A 74 -1.63 -7.29 -5.59
C TYR A 74 -2.65 -8.18 -6.31
N MET A 75 -3.82 -8.44 -5.71
CA MET A 75 -4.86 -9.27 -6.31
C MET A 75 -5.39 -8.67 -7.62
N LEU A 76 -5.55 -7.35 -7.68
CA LEU A 76 -5.98 -6.65 -8.91
C LEU A 76 -4.92 -6.76 -10.01
N LEU A 77 -3.65 -6.54 -9.68
CA LEU A 77 -2.52 -6.70 -10.60
C LEU A 77 -2.43 -8.14 -11.11
N TYR A 78 -2.57 -9.14 -10.24
CA TYR A 78 -2.57 -10.54 -10.64
C TYR A 78 -3.76 -10.86 -11.56
N ASN A 79 -4.95 -10.39 -11.23
CA ASN A 79 -6.14 -10.61 -12.06
C ASN A 79 -5.98 -9.98 -13.46
N TRP A 80 -5.24 -8.88 -13.59
CA TRP A 80 -4.95 -8.25 -14.87
C TRP A 80 -3.81 -8.94 -15.64
N LEU A 81 -2.69 -9.20 -14.99
CA LEU A 81 -1.44 -9.68 -15.62
C LEU A 81 -1.35 -11.20 -15.73
N HIS A 82 -2.18 -11.93 -14.96
CA HIS A 82 -2.20 -13.39 -14.86
C HIS A 82 -0.84 -14.04 -14.54
N THR A 83 0.12 -13.25 -14.04
CA THR A 83 1.49 -13.67 -13.76
C THR A 83 1.90 -13.19 -12.38
N HIS A 84 2.19 -14.12 -11.46
CA HIS A 84 2.58 -13.78 -10.09
C HIS A 84 3.85 -12.92 -10.04
N SER A 85 4.87 -13.27 -10.83
CA SER A 85 6.14 -12.53 -10.87
C SER A 85 5.96 -11.06 -11.27
N LYS A 86 5.22 -10.79 -12.35
CA LYS A 86 4.93 -9.41 -12.78
C LYS A 86 4.10 -8.66 -11.74
N ALA A 87 3.05 -9.28 -11.20
CA ALA A 87 2.21 -8.66 -10.19
C ALA A 87 3.00 -8.29 -8.91
N LEU A 88 3.90 -9.18 -8.46
CA LEU A 88 4.79 -8.91 -7.32
C LEU A 88 5.72 -7.73 -7.63
N TRP A 89 6.40 -7.76 -8.78
CA TRP A 89 7.33 -6.69 -9.16
C TRP A 89 6.65 -5.31 -9.21
N TYR A 90 5.50 -5.21 -9.87
CA TYR A 90 4.78 -3.92 -9.94
C TYR A 90 4.27 -3.48 -8.57
N CYS A 91 3.77 -4.39 -7.74
CA CYS A 91 3.24 -4.03 -6.43
C CYS A 91 4.35 -3.61 -5.46
N ILE A 92 5.50 -4.30 -5.46
CA ILE A 92 6.67 -3.96 -4.65
C ILE A 92 7.26 -2.62 -5.09
N ALA A 93 7.43 -2.41 -6.40
CA ALA A 93 7.91 -1.14 -6.94
C ALA A 93 6.99 0.02 -6.55
N PHE A 94 5.67 -0.21 -6.59
CA PHE A 94 4.68 0.78 -6.17
C PHE A 94 4.76 1.07 -4.67
N ALA A 95 4.85 0.07 -3.80
CA ALA A 95 4.99 0.25 -2.34
C ALA A 95 6.24 1.05 -1.96
N ILE A 96 7.38 0.75 -2.60
CA ILE A 96 8.61 1.52 -2.38
C ILE A 96 8.41 2.98 -2.84
N SER A 97 7.83 3.16 -4.02
CA SER A 97 7.62 4.50 -4.58
C SER A 97 6.65 5.33 -3.75
N SER A 98 5.57 4.75 -3.23
CA SER A 98 4.58 5.46 -2.41
C SER A 98 5.17 5.95 -1.08
N GLU A 99 6.04 5.17 -0.45
CA GLU A 99 6.73 5.60 0.78
C GLU A 99 7.72 6.75 0.53
N ILE A 100 8.41 6.73 -0.61
CA ILE A 100 9.29 7.84 -1.01
C ILE A 100 8.47 9.09 -1.33
N ILE A 101 7.37 8.95 -2.08
CA ILE A 101 6.49 10.06 -2.43
C ILE A 101 5.89 10.69 -1.18
N GLN A 102 5.49 9.90 -0.18
CA GLN A 102 4.92 10.39 1.08
C GLN A 102 5.81 11.40 1.80
N LEU A 103 7.14 11.26 1.73
CA LEU A 103 8.04 12.22 2.35
C LEU A 103 7.87 13.64 1.81
N PHE A 104 7.57 13.78 0.51
CA PHE A 104 7.32 15.09 -0.10
C PHE A 104 6.01 15.71 0.37
N PHE A 105 5.13 14.94 1.01
CA PHE A 105 3.84 15.41 1.49
C PHE A 105 3.80 15.65 3.00
N GLU A 106 4.96 15.87 3.64
CA GLU A 106 5.10 16.01 5.10
C GLU A 106 4.52 14.82 5.87
N ARG A 107 4.41 13.67 5.18
CA ARG A 107 3.96 12.41 5.78
C ARG A 107 5.17 11.64 6.25
N ASN A 108 5.00 10.94 7.38
CA ASN A 108 6.00 10.02 7.90
C ASN A 108 6.13 8.80 6.97
N GLY A 109 6.90 8.94 5.88
CA GLY A 109 7.36 7.80 5.09
C GLY A 109 8.32 6.97 5.94
N ARG A 110 8.07 5.67 6.08
CA ARG A 110 8.82 4.79 6.99
C ARG A 110 9.13 3.47 6.32
N ILE A 111 10.36 2.97 6.49
CA ILE A 111 10.73 1.62 6.06
C ILE A 111 9.91 0.54 6.79
N PHE A 112 9.44 0.87 8.00
CA PHE A 112 8.49 0.03 8.71
C PHE A 112 7.19 -0.16 7.93
N ASP A 113 6.68 0.91 7.30
CA ASP A 113 5.42 0.90 6.54
C ASP A 113 5.56 0.13 5.23
N MET A 114 6.71 0.29 4.55
CA MET A 114 7.11 -0.58 3.45
C MET A 114 7.10 -2.07 3.84
N GLY A 115 7.56 -2.39 5.06
CA GLY A 115 7.51 -3.75 5.60
C GLY A 115 6.08 -4.26 5.79
N VAL A 116 5.18 -3.43 6.32
CA VAL A 116 3.75 -3.75 6.46
C VAL A 116 3.09 -3.97 5.10
N ASP A 117 3.39 -3.12 4.11
CA ASP A 117 2.90 -3.25 2.73
C ASP A 117 3.34 -4.58 2.12
N PHE A 118 4.63 -4.95 2.29
CA PHE A 118 5.17 -6.22 1.83
C PHE A 118 4.49 -7.44 2.47
N ILE A 119 4.14 -7.37 3.76
CA ILE A 119 3.37 -8.43 4.43
C ILE A 119 2.00 -8.57 3.77
N GLY A 120 1.31 -7.46 3.50
CA GLY A 120 0.02 -7.46 2.79
C GLY A 120 0.10 -8.11 1.41
N ILE A 121 1.12 -7.75 0.63
CA ILE A 121 1.39 -8.32 -0.69
C ILE A 121 1.65 -9.83 -0.60
N LEU A 122 2.49 -10.26 0.35
CA LEU A 122 2.85 -11.66 0.53
C LEU A 122 1.63 -12.52 0.94
N LEU A 123 0.81 -12.03 1.86
CA LEU A 123 -0.43 -12.70 2.25
C LEU A 123 -1.37 -12.86 1.06
N ALA A 124 -1.57 -11.80 0.27
CA ALA A 124 -2.40 -11.84 -0.92
C ALA A 124 -1.84 -12.80 -1.99
N TYR A 125 -0.51 -12.84 -2.16
CA TYR A 125 0.16 -13.81 -3.03
C TYR A 125 -0.13 -15.24 -2.62
N ILE A 126 0.08 -15.59 -1.35
CA ILE A 126 -0.15 -16.94 -0.81
C ILE A 126 -1.61 -17.35 -1.02
N ILE A 127 -2.56 -16.48 -0.68
CA ILE A 127 -4.00 -16.72 -0.88
C ILE A 127 -4.28 -17.00 -2.35
N THR A 128 -3.74 -16.17 -3.25
CA THR A 128 -3.96 -16.32 -4.69
C THR A 128 -3.42 -17.64 -5.21
N VAL A 129 -2.22 -18.05 -4.81
CA VAL A 129 -1.61 -19.34 -5.19
C VAL A 129 -2.46 -20.51 -4.71
N ILE A 130 -2.92 -20.49 -3.45
CA ILE A 130 -3.75 -21.57 -2.90
C ILE A 130 -5.06 -21.68 -3.68
N VAL A 131 -5.72 -20.56 -3.97
CA VAL A 131 -7.00 -20.53 -4.68
C VAL A 131 -6.84 -21.01 -6.12
N THR A 132 -5.79 -20.60 -6.82
CA THR A 132 -5.57 -20.99 -8.22
C THR A 132 -5.14 -22.44 -8.34
N ALA A 133 -4.29 -22.94 -7.45
CA ALA A 133 -3.90 -24.35 -7.41
C ALA A 133 -5.09 -25.30 -7.15
N ARG A 134 -6.06 -24.86 -6.34
CA ARG A 134 -7.31 -25.62 -6.12
C ARG A 134 -8.18 -25.68 -7.37
N LYS A 135 -8.26 -24.60 -8.16
CA LYS A 135 -9.04 -24.59 -9.41
C LYS A 135 -8.51 -25.59 -10.43
N THR A 136 -7.19 -25.75 -10.53
CA THR A 136 -6.57 -26.72 -11.46
C THR A 136 -6.79 -28.18 -11.07
N LYS A 137 -7.12 -28.48 -9.80
CA LYS A 137 -7.40 -29.85 -9.33
C LYS A 137 -8.87 -30.27 -9.48
N VAL A 138 -9.78 -29.32 -9.74
CA VAL A 138 -11.23 -29.55 -9.82
C VAL A 138 -11.72 -29.62 -11.27
N GLN A 139 -10.87 -29.25 -12.24
CA GLN A 139 -11.08 -29.43 -13.68
C GLN A 139 -10.41 -30.71 -14.18
#